data_AF-A0A7T1I7D2-F1
#
_entry.id   AF-A0A7T1I7D2-F1
#
_cell.length_a   1.000
_cell.length_b   1.000
_cell.length_c   1.000
_cell.angle_alpha   90.00
_cell.angle_beta   90.00
_cell.angle_gamma   90.00
#
_symmetry.space_group_name_H-M   'P 1'
#
loop_
_entity.id
_entity.type
_entity.pdbx_description
1 polymer ?
#
loop_
_entity_poly.entity_id
_entity_poly.type
_entity_poly.pdbx_seq_one_letter_code
_entity_poly.pdbx_strand_id
1 'polypeptide(L)'
;MANGTTPSSSSSTAASATGSSSTSSSDLLDAQAADAAEQPLSSDGATTTTAADRPAAEAEAGNGQGSDGLSEALKAERRRSNNLEKELRGLRQQLTRFSEINPEEYARLQEAERQKQLLEQQVELRERQMEEASARKVAAVAAERDGAQAQVLALRKERLLERAFSEAEGRTGGDGRGTFFDVFKGQLGESFRLSTGKDGSDLLEPLDGQGQPLLGDDGRPMTTAEFLDQLRLHPVYGFLFQQRGAMGSANGMGAAAAPAGGFGEVLNPHSMSASELYRAGFVGAGRSSRR
;
A
#
# COMPACT_ATOMS: atom_id res chain seq x y z
N MET A 1 50.88 48.36 20.75
CA MET A 1 49.59 48.33 20.04
C MET A 1 49.72 47.37 18.86
N ALA A 2 48.75 46.45 18.74
CA ALA A 2 48.42 45.54 17.61
C ALA A 2 49.52 44.55 17.15
N ASN A 3 49.44 43.27 17.54
CA ASN A 3 48.72 42.15 16.90
C ASN A 3 49.46 41.65 15.65
N GLY A 4 49.91 40.41 15.51
CA GLY A 4 49.47 39.14 16.08
C GLY A 4 49.14 38.20 14.92
N THR A 5 49.75 37.01 14.84
CA THR A 5 49.21 35.74 14.31
C THR A 5 50.30 34.67 14.39
N THR A 6 50.07 33.67 15.23
CA THR A 6 50.85 32.44 15.37
C THR A 6 50.44 31.40 14.31
N PRO A 7 51.33 30.47 13.92
CA PRO A 7 50.98 29.34 13.06
C PRO A 7 50.47 28.16 13.90
N SER A 8 49.32 27.59 13.56
CA SER A 8 48.85 26.33 14.15
C SER A 8 49.04 25.18 13.16
N SER A 9 50.09 24.42 13.50
CA SER A 9 50.40 23.04 13.18
C SER A 9 49.21 22.09 13.02
N SER A 10 49.28 21.31 11.94
CA SER A 10 48.68 19.99 11.76
C SER A 10 49.14 19.00 12.85
N SER A 11 48.19 18.32 13.50
CA SER A 11 48.45 17.14 14.31
C SER A 11 47.53 16.00 13.90
N SER A 12 48.12 15.03 13.20
CA SER A 12 47.61 13.68 13.02
C SER A 12 48.16 12.76 14.12
N THR A 13 47.28 12.05 14.83
CA THR A 13 47.55 10.79 15.56
C THR A 13 46.19 10.10 15.73
N ALA A 14 45.94 8.90 15.19
CA ALA A 14 46.43 7.59 15.69
C ALA A 14 45.85 7.30 17.10
N ALA A 15 45.27 6.16 17.45
CA ALA A 15 45.24 4.82 16.88
C ALA A 15 44.17 3.96 17.61
N SER A 16 43.88 2.78 17.03
CA SER A 16 43.72 1.45 17.68
C SER A 16 42.56 1.21 18.66
N ALA A 17 42.02 0.00 18.84
CA ALA A 17 42.04 -1.31 18.16
C ALA A 17 41.18 -2.23 19.06
N THR A 18 40.57 -3.26 18.47
CA THR A 18 40.13 -4.59 19.01
C THR A 18 38.91 -5.00 18.16
N GLY A 19 38.91 -6.05 17.31
CA GLY A 19 39.50 -7.38 17.44
C GLY A 19 38.65 -8.18 18.44
N SER A 20 37.99 -9.30 18.15
CA SER A 20 38.16 -10.30 17.08
C SER A 20 37.07 -11.39 17.19
N SER A 21 36.68 -11.96 16.03
CA SER A 21 36.45 -13.39 15.71
C SER A 21 35.57 -14.32 16.57
N SER A 22 34.62 -15.02 15.91
CA SER A 22 34.56 -16.50 15.68
C SER A 22 33.09 -16.91 15.41
N THR A 23 32.67 -17.20 14.17
CA THR A 23 32.61 -18.51 13.47
C THR A 23 31.72 -19.59 14.09
N SER A 24 31.09 -20.38 13.19
CA SER A 24 30.36 -21.65 13.37
C SER A 24 28.83 -21.50 13.42
N SER A 25 27.98 -22.26 12.72
CA SER A 25 28.05 -23.28 11.66
C SER A 25 26.65 -23.90 11.60
N SER A 26 26.25 -24.47 10.44
CA SER A 26 25.16 -25.45 10.28
C SER A 26 23.74 -24.88 10.37
N ASP A 27 22.72 -25.33 9.64
CA ASP A 27 22.50 -26.34 8.60
C ASP A 27 20.99 -26.25 8.28
N LEU A 28 20.56 -26.76 7.11
CA LEU A 28 19.24 -27.38 6.88
C LEU A 28 17.96 -26.46 6.91
N LEU A 29 17.06 -26.37 5.93
CA LEU A 29 16.64 -27.26 4.83
C LEU A 29 15.99 -26.47 3.68
N ASP A 30 16.42 -26.79 2.46
CA ASP A 30 15.66 -26.67 1.22
C ASP A 30 14.39 -27.54 1.28
N ALA A 31 13.25 -26.97 0.90
CA ALA A 31 12.02 -27.72 0.65
C ALA A 31 11.85 -27.93 -0.86
N GLN A 32 12.59 -28.92 -1.38
CA GLN A 32 12.36 -29.47 -2.70
C GLN A 32 12.50 -30.99 -2.60
N ALA A 33 11.38 -31.71 -2.67
CA ALA A 33 11.37 -33.15 -2.91
C ALA A 33 10.26 -33.47 -3.90
N ALA A 34 10.70 -34.00 -5.04
CA ALA A 34 9.91 -34.55 -6.10
C ALA A 34 9.30 -35.91 -5.69
N ASP A 35 8.11 -36.14 -6.23
CA ASP A 35 7.65 -37.34 -6.93
C ASP A 35 8.62 -38.54 -6.97
N ALA A 36 8.19 -39.67 -6.40
CA ALA A 36 8.58 -41.02 -6.84
C ALA A 36 7.52 -42.04 -6.38
N ALA A 37 6.95 -42.70 -7.38
CA ALA A 37 6.02 -43.82 -7.28
C ALA A 37 6.69 -45.12 -6.76
N GLU A 38 5.83 -46.09 -6.42
CA GLU A 38 5.94 -47.58 -6.51
C GLU A 38 5.27 -48.22 -5.28
N GLN A 39 3.99 -48.58 -5.38
CA GLN A 39 3.43 -49.89 -5.76
C GLN A 39 3.36 -50.95 -4.62
N PRO A 40 2.31 -51.80 -4.64
CA PRO A 40 1.89 -52.64 -3.52
C PRO A 40 2.52 -54.03 -3.57
N LEU A 41 2.82 -54.61 -2.41
CA LEU A 41 3.18 -56.02 -2.31
C LEU A 41 2.23 -56.76 -1.35
N SER A 42 1.37 -57.54 -1.98
CA SER A 42 0.72 -58.72 -1.46
C SER A 42 1.74 -59.78 -1.02
N SER A 43 1.49 -60.46 0.09
CA SER A 43 1.93 -61.83 0.28
C SER A 43 0.82 -62.67 0.92
N ASP A 44 0.37 -63.64 0.14
CA ASP A 44 -0.54 -64.73 0.48
C ASP A 44 0.03 -65.68 1.54
N GLY A 45 -0.90 -66.35 2.23
CA GLY A 45 -0.82 -67.79 2.46
C GLY A 45 -0.50 -68.27 3.88
N ALA A 46 -1.53 -68.66 4.63
CA ALA A 46 -1.85 -70.08 4.88
C ALA A 46 -2.89 -70.26 6.01
N THR A 47 -4.10 -70.59 5.58
CA THR A 47 -5.09 -71.51 6.19
C THR A 47 -4.77 -72.16 7.55
N THR A 48 -5.71 -72.06 8.50
CA THR A 48 -6.31 -73.26 9.12
C THR A 48 -7.77 -73.00 9.50
N THR A 49 -8.61 -73.90 9.02
CA THR A 49 -10.04 -74.11 9.24
C THR A 49 -10.42 -74.35 10.71
N THR A 50 -11.59 -73.87 11.14
CA THR A 50 -12.63 -74.73 11.76
C THR A 50 -13.97 -73.98 11.79
N ALA A 51 -14.96 -74.61 11.15
CA ALA A 51 -16.37 -74.28 11.21
C ALA A 51 -17.03 -74.90 12.45
N ALA A 52 -18.30 -74.50 12.65
CA ALA A 52 -19.27 -75.00 13.63
C ALA A 52 -19.04 -74.48 15.07
N ASP A 53 -20.06 -74.18 15.87
CA ASP A 53 -21.46 -74.55 15.79
C ASP A 53 -22.28 -73.57 16.64
N ARG A 54 -23.51 -73.31 16.20
CA ARG A 54 -24.50 -72.49 16.89
C ARG A 54 -25.44 -73.46 17.60
N PRO A 55 -25.51 -73.51 18.94
CA PRO A 55 -26.66 -74.13 19.57
C PRO A 55 -27.81 -73.13 19.57
N ALA A 56 -28.79 -73.42 18.73
CA ALA A 56 -30.16 -73.05 19.00
C ALA A 56 -30.60 -73.76 20.29
N ALA A 57 -31.05 -72.99 21.27
CA ALA A 57 -31.96 -73.47 22.30
C ALA A 57 -33.14 -72.51 22.31
N GLU A 58 -34.15 -72.87 21.52
CA GLU A 58 -35.52 -72.47 21.76
C GLU A 58 -35.92 -72.99 23.15
N ALA A 59 -36.34 -72.08 24.02
CA ALA A 59 -37.33 -72.39 25.03
C ALA A 59 -38.30 -71.22 25.04
N GLU A 60 -39.51 -71.52 24.58
CA GLU A 60 -40.69 -70.68 24.71
C GLU A 60 -40.82 -70.11 26.13
N ALA A 61 -40.99 -68.80 26.19
CA ALA A 61 -42.00 -68.16 27.03
C ALA A 61 -42.46 -66.96 26.21
N GLY A 62 -43.66 -67.00 25.67
CA GLY A 62 -44.80 -66.61 26.47
C GLY A 62 -45.06 -65.14 26.22
N ASN A 63 -45.89 -64.91 25.20
CA ASN A 63 -46.59 -63.67 24.95
C ASN A 63 -47.19 -63.12 26.27
N GLY A 64 -46.54 -62.09 26.86
CA GLY A 64 -47.05 -61.41 28.05
C GLY A 64 -45.97 -61.01 29.05
N GLN A 65 -45.13 -60.02 28.73
CA GLN A 65 -44.17 -59.44 29.70
C GLN A 65 -43.83 -57.98 29.40
N GLY A 66 -44.82 -57.22 28.92
CA GLY A 66 -44.68 -55.77 28.68
C GLY A 66 -44.57 -54.95 29.97
N SER A 67 -44.96 -55.48 31.13
CA SER A 67 -44.88 -54.78 32.43
C SER A 67 -43.76 -55.30 33.33
N ASP A 68 -43.54 -56.63 33.35
CA ASP A 68 -42.72 -57.25 34.39
C ASP A 68 -41.23 -57.14 34.10
N GLY A 69 -40.81 -57.32 32.84
CA GLY A 69 -39.42 -57.09 32.41
C GLY A 69 -39.00 -55.62 32.49
N LEU A 70 -39.92 -54.68 32.18
CA LEU A 70 -39.69 -53.24 32.41
C LEU A 70 -39.60 -52.92 33.91
N SER A 71 -40.40 -53.58 34.74
CA SER A 71 -40.34 -53.41 36.19
C SER A 71 -39.06 -53.98 36.80
N GLU A 72 -38.54 -55.10 36.27
CA GLU A 72 -37.24 -55.65 36.66
C GLU A 72 -36.08 -54.80 36.16
N ALA A 73 -36.15 -54.27 34.94
CA ALA A 73 -35.17 -53.33 34.40
C ALA A 73 -35.12 -52.03 35.23
N LEU A 74 -36.27 -51.46 35.61
CA LEU A 74 -36.35 -50.31 36.53
C LEU A 74 -35.81 -50.62 37.92
N LYS A 75 -36.04 -51.84 38.45
CA LYS A 75 -35.46 -52.26 39.73
C LYS A 75 -33.95 -52.44 39.62
N ALA A 76 -33.43 -52.98 38.52
CA ALA A 76 -32.00 -53.11 38.25
C ALA A 76 -31.34 -51.74 38.08
N GLU A 77 -32.00 -50.80 37.39
CA GLU A 77 -31.58 -49.42 37.24
C GLU A 77 -31.57 -48.69 38.59
N ARG A 78 -32.62 -48.85 39.42
CA ARG A 78 -32.65 -48.32 40.79
C ARG A 78 -31.53 -48.88 41.66
N ARG A 79 -31.17 -50.16 41.50
CA ARG A 79 -30.04 -50.77 42.22
C ARG A 79 -28.70 -50.22 41.73
N ARG A 80 -28.53 -50.04 40.42
CA ARG A 80 -27.34 -49.40 39.84
C ARG A 80 -27.21 -47.95 40.29
N SER A 81 -28.30 -47.17 40.25
CA SER A 81 -28.35 -45.79 40.73
C SER A 81 -28.04 -45.71 42.24
N ASN A 82 -28.61 -46.59 43.06
CA ASN A 82 -28.27 -46.66 44.49
C ASN A 82 -26.80 -47.04 44.73
N ASN A 83 -26.21 -47.89 43.89
CA ASN A 83 -24.79 -48.22 43.99
C ASN A 83 -23.91 -47.02 43.59
N LEU A 84 -24.24 -46.33 42.50
CA LEU A 84 -23.54 -45.11 42.07
C LEU A 84 -23.69 -43.98 43.11
N GLU A 85 -24.84 -43.84 43.75
CA GLU A 85 -25.02 -42.89 44.85
C GLU A 85 -24.15 -43.23 46.06
N LYS A 86 -24.02 -44.52 46.40
CA LYS A 86 -23.12 -44.98 47.46
C LYS A 86 -21.66 -44.77 47.10
N GLU A 87 -21.28 -45.00 45.85
CA GLU A 87 -19.95 -44.70 45.33
C GLU A 87 -19.66 -43.20 45.34
N LEU A 88 -20.62 -42.35 44.95
CA LEU A 88 -20.49 -40.89 45.03
C LEU A 88 -20.38 -40.40 46.47
N ARG A 89 -21.14 -40.99 47.40
CA ARG A 89 -21.00 -40.68 48.84
C ARG A 89 -19.67 -41.17 49.39
N GLY A 90 -19.21 -42.35 48.96
CA GLY A 90 -17.92 -42.92 49.33
C GLY A 90 -16.75 -42.08 48.81
N LEU A 91 -16.79 -41.67 47.55
CA LEU A 91 -15.81 -40.78 46.92
C LEU A 91 -15.81 -39.39 47.55
N ARG A 92 -16.99 -38.84 47.89
CA ARG A 92 -17.09 -37.59 48.65
C ARG A 92 -16.46 -37.72 50.04
N GLN A 93 -16.72 -38.81 50.76
CA GLN A 93 -16.10 -39.06 52.06
C GLN A 93 -14.59 -39.29 51.94
N GLN A 94 -14.12 -39.93 50.87
CA GLN A 94 -12.70 -40.05 50.56
C GLN A 94 -12.10 -38.66 50.27
N LEU A 95 -12.76 -37.81 49.48
CA LEU A 95 -12.33 -36.44 49.19
C LEU A 95 -12.24 -35.59 50.48
N THR A 96 -13.23 -35.69 51.37
CA THR A 96 -13.22 -35.04 52.70
C THR A 96 -12.05 -35.55 53.55
N ARG A 97 -11.83 -36.87 53.57
CA ARG A 97 -10.67 -37.46 54.28
C ARG A 97 -9.34 -37.04 53.66
N PHE A 98 -9.23 -36.91 52.33
CA PHE A 98 -8.03 -36.39 51.68
C PHE A 98 -7.79 -34.91 52.02
N SER A 99 -8.83 -34.09 52.11
CA SER A 99 -8.69 -32.70 52.58
C SER A 99 -8.28 -32.58 54.05
N GLU A 100 -8.57 -33.59 54.88
CA GLU A 100 -8.22 -33.63 56.31
C GLU A 100 -6.86 -34.31 56.57
N ILE A 101 -6.45 -35.29 55.76
CA ILE A 101 -5.20 -36.05 55.92
C ILE A 101 -3.99 -35.29 55.35
N ASN A 102 -4.17 -34.51 54.28
CA ASN A 102 -3.12 -33.68 53.67
C ASN A 102 -3.57 -32.21 53.51
N PRO A 103 -3.75 -31.48 54.61
CA PRO A 103 -4.03 -30.04 54.56
C PRO A 103 -2.93 -29.27 53.82
N GLU A 104 -1.70 -29.77 53.85
CA GLU A 104 -0.54 -29.19 53.16
C GLU A 104 -0.61 -29.32 51.64
N GLU A 105 -1.12 -30.43 51.10
CA GLU A 105 -1.27 -30.60 49.64
C GLU A 105 -2.43 -29.78 49.09
N TYR A 106 -3.52 -29.66 49.87
CA TYR A 106 -4.64 -28.79 49.50
C TYR A 106 -4.23 -27.31 49.55
N ALA A 107 -3.49 -26.90 50.58
CA ALA A 107 -2.91 -25.56 50.65
C ALA A 107 -1.94 -25.29 49.49
N ARG A 108 -1.05 -26.24 49.15
CA ARG A 108 -0.16 -26.14 47.99
C ARG A 108 -0.92 -26.08 46.67
N LEU A 109 -1.98 -26.87 46.50
CA LEU A 109 -2.81 -26.85 45.29
C LEU A 109 -3.52 -25.50 45.14
N GLN A 110 -4.02 -24.95 46.24
CA GLN A 110 -4.70 -23.65 46.27
C GLN A 110 -3.72 -22.49 46.03
N GLU A 111 -2.49 -22.59 46.52
CA GLU A 111 -1.40 -21.66 46.19
C GLU A 111 -0.97 -21.78 44.73
N ALA A 112 -0.85 -23.00 44.19
CA ALA A 112 -0.54 -23.23 42.79
C ALA A 112 -1.63 -22.69 41.85
N GLU A 113 -2.90 -22.80 42.24
CA GLU A 113 -4.02 -22.21 41.48
C GLU A 113 -3.95 -20.68 41.49
N ARG A 114 -3.66 -20.05 42.64
CA ARG A 114 -3.44 -18.59 42.72
C ARG A 114 -2.23 -18.15 41.88
N GLN A 115 -1.14 -18.91 41.91
CA GLN A 115 0.04 -18.62 41.10
C GLN A 115 -0.26 -18.77 39.61
N LYS A 116 -1.00 -19.80 39.21
CA LYS A 116 -1.47 -19.98 37.83
C LYS A 116 -2.31 -18.79 37.38
N GLN A 117 -3.27 -18.35 38.20
CA GLN A 117 -4.12 -17.19 37.90
C GLN A 117 -3.30 -15.90 37.70
N LEU A 118 -2.26 -15.68 38.51
CA LEU A 118 -1.36 -14.53 38.35
C LEU A 118 -0.54 -14.60 37.06
N LEU A 119 -0.02 -15.78 36.72
CA LEU A 119 0.71 -16.00 35.47
C LEU A 119 -0.20 -15.85 34.25
N GLU A 120 -1.43 -16.36 34.33
CA GLU A 120 -2.45 -16.23 33.28
C GLU A 120 -2.78 -14.75 33.01
N GLN A 121 -2.98 -13.95 34.06
CA GLN A 121 -3.14 -12.49 33.92
C GLN A 121 -1.90 -11.82 33.32
N GLN A 122 -0.69 -12.24 33.69
CA GLN A 122 0.54 -11.68 33.14
C GLN A 122 0.70 -12.02 31.64
N VAL A 123 0.33 -13.24 31.24
CA VAL A 123 0.33 -13.67 29.84
C VAL A 123 -0.72 -12.91 29.06
N GLU A 124 -1.94 -12.77 29.58
CA GLU A 124 -3.01 -12.02 28.92
C GLU A 124 -2.63 -10.54 28.71
N LEU A 125 -2.01 -9.90 29.70
CA LEU A 125 -1.51 -8.54 29.55
C LEU A 125 -0.42 -8.44 28.48
N ARG A 126 0.50 -9.41 28.41
CA ARG A 126 1.52 -9.43 27.36
C ARG A 126 0.92 -9.72 25.99
N GLU A 127 -0.04 -10.61 25.90
CA GLU A 127 -0.74 -10.93 24.65
C GLU A 127 -1.43 -9.68 24.12
N ARG A 128 -2.22 -8.98 24.95
CA ARG A 128 -2.84 -7.70 24.58
C ARG A 128 -1.82 -6.64 24.15
N GLN A 129 -0.70 -6.52 24.86
CA GLN A 129 0.37 -5.60 24.46
C GLN A 129 0.98 -5.95 23.10
N MET A 130 1.20 -7.23 22.83
CA MET A 130 1.73 -7.72 21.56
C MET A 130 0.72 -7.53 20.43
N GLU A 131 -0.57 -7.80 20.69
CA GLU A 131 -1.67 -7.56 19.76
C GLU A 131 -1.79 -6.08 19.42
N GLU A 132 -1.83 -5.18 20.42
CA GLU A 132 -1.86 -3.74 20.19
C GLU A 132 -0.63 -3.26 19.41
N ALA A 133 0.57 -3.74 19.77
CA ALA A 133 1.79 -3.39 19.04
C ALA A 133 1.74 -3.89 17.59
N SER A 134 1.20 -5.08 17.36
CA SER A 134 1.02 -5.63 16.01
C SER A 134 -0.02 -4.83 15.21
N ALA A 135 -1.16 -4.50 15.81
CA ALA A 135 -2.22 -3.70 15.21
C ALA A 135 -1.72 -2.30 14.84
N ARG A 136 -0.92 -1.66 15.71
CA ARG A 136 -0.27 -0.38 15.42
C ARG A 136 0.70 -0.48 14.24
N LYS A 137 1.50 -1.55 14.16
CA LYS A 137 2.40 -1.79 13.01
C LYS A 137 1.63 -1.99 11.70
N VAL A 138 0.58 -2.80 11.73
CA VAL A 138 -0.28 -3.02 10.54
C VAL A 138 -0.96 -1.73 10.11
N ALA A 139 -1.48 -0.94 11.05
CA ALA A 139 -2.06 0.36 10.76
C ALA A 139 -1.04 1.35 10.15
N ALA A 140 0.19 1.38 10.66
CA ALA A 140 1.25 2.21 10.11
C ALA A 140 1.64 1.80 8.69
N VAL A 141 1.78 0.50 8.42
CA VAL A 141 2.08 -0.02 7.08
C VAL A 141 0.92 0.25 6.11
N ALA A 142 -0.32 0.13 6.57
CA ALA A 142 -1.49 0.47 5.75
C ALA A 142 -1.50 1.97 5.39
N ALA A 143 -1.22 2.85 6.35
CA ALA A 143 -1.13 4.28 6.09
C ALA A 143 0.02 4.64 5.13
N GLU A 144 1.17 3.96 5.24
CA GLU A 144 2.29 4.12 4.30
C GLU A 144 1.92 3.65 2.90
N ARG A 145 1.26 2.49 2.78
CA ARG A 145 0.75 1.99 1.51
C ARG A 145 -0.21 2.97 0.85
N ASP A 146 -1.17 3.49 1.61
CA ASP A 146 -2.18 4.41 1.09
C ASP A 146 -1.54 5.75 0.67
N GLY A 147 -0.56 6.24 1.45
CA GLY A 147 0.27 7.39 1.08
C GLY A 147 1.07 7.17 -0.21
N ALA A 148 1.71 6.01 -0.35
CA ALA A 148 2.44 5.64 -1.57
C ALA A 148 1.49 5.52 -2.78
N GLN A 149 0.30 4.94 -2.60
CA GLN A 149 -0.72 4.88 -3.66
C GLN A 149 -1.19 6.26 -4.09
N ALA A 150 -1.44 7.18 -3.14
CA ALA A 150 -1.79 8.56 -3.45
C ALA A 150 -0.67 9.28 -4.24
N GLN A 151 0.59 9.07 -3.87
CA GLN A 151 1.74 9.61 -4.61
C GLN A 151 1.83 9.04 -6.03
N VAL A 152 1.58 7.74 -6.21
CA VAL A 152 1.56 7.12 -7.54
C VAL A 152 0.46 7.72 -8.42
N LEU A 153 -0.75 7.93 -7.87
CA LEU A 153 -1.84 8.57 -8.60
C LEU A 153 -1.51 10.03 -8.95
N ALA A 154 -0.89 10.77 -8.03
CA ALA A 154 -0.41 12.12 -8.29
C ALA A 154 0.62 12.16 -9.43
N LEU A 155 1.64 11.30 -9.38
CA LEU A 155 2.67 11.21 -10.42
C LEU A 155 2.11 10.78 -11.78
N ARG A 156 1.14 9.86 -11.80
CA ARG A 156 0.44 9.45 -13.02
C ARG A 156 -0.33 10.62 -13.64
N LYS A 157 -1.09 11.34 -12.82
CA LYS A 157 -1.80 12.56 -13.23
C LYS A 157 -0.82 13.60 -13.77
N GLU A 158 0.28 13.86 -13.07
CA GLU A 158 1.30 14.81 -13.48
C GLU A 158 1.94 14.46 -14.82
N ARG A 159 2.30 13.19 -15.05
CA ARG A 159 2.85 12.74 -16.34
C ARG A 159 1.87 12.92 -17.49
N LEU A 160 0.59 12.65 -17.26
CA LEU A 160 -0.44 12.88 -18.28
C LEU A 160 -0.65 14.37 -18.53
N LEU A 161 -0.59 15.20 -17.48
CA LEU A 161 -0.70 16.65 -17.61
C LEU A 161 0.48 17.21 -18.41
N GLU A 162 1.70 16.75 -18.14
CA GLU A 162 2.92 17.15 -18.85
C GLU A 162 2.86 16.75 -20.32
N ARG A 163 2.41 15.52 -20.59
CA ARG A 163 2.18 15.04 -21.95
C ARG A 163 1.14 15.88 -22.68
N ALA A 164 -0.02 16.11 -22.07
CA ALA A 164 -1.10 16.89 -22.67
C ALA A 164 -0.68 18.35 -22.90
N PHE A 165 0.05 18.94 -21.95
CA PHE A 165 0.61 20.29 -22.07
C PHE A 165 1.60 20.39 -23.23
N SER A 166 2.51 19.42 -23.35
CA SER A 166 3.49 19.37 -24.44
C SER A 166 2.83 19.14 -25.80
N GLU A 167 1.84 18.24 -25.86
CA GLU A 167 1.05 17.96 -27.06
C GLU A 167 0.23 19.19 -27.51
N ALA A 168 -0.27 19.97 -26.55
CA ALA A 168 -0.88 21.27 -26.77
C ALA A 168 0.15 22.40 -27.01
N GLU A 169 1.37 22.10 -27.46
CA GLU A 169 2.42 23.08 -27.77
C GLU A 169 2.66 24.06 -26.61
N GLY A 170 2.63 23.55 -25.37
CA GLY A 170 3.02 24.29 -24.18
C GLY A 170 4.41 24.91 -24.32
N ARG A 171 4.62 26.10 -23.77
CA ARG A 171 5.93 26.74 -23.79
C ARG A 171 6.90 25.94 -22.93
N THR A 172 8.07 25.67 -23.49
CA THR A 172 9.18 25.04 -22.77
C THR A 172 10.06 26.11 -22.11
N GLY A 173 10.70 25.76 -21.00
CA GLY A 173 11.47 26.70 -20.19
C GLY A 173 10.70 27.27 -19.00
N GLY A 174 11.28 28.25 -18.33
CA GLY A 174 10.77 28.78 -17.08
C GLY A 174 11.28 30.17 -16.76
N ASP A 175 10.64 30.80 -15.77
CA ASP A 175 11.13 32.01 -15.13
C ASP A 175 11.88 31.65 -13.84
N GLY A 176 12.29 32.65 -13.06
CA GLY A 176 12.94 32.42 -11.76
C GLY A 176 12.04 31.72 -10.71
N ARG A 177 10.78 31.42 -11.02
CA ARG A 177 9.80 30.79 -10.12
C ARG A 177 9.46 29.35 -10.52
N GLY A 178 9.88 28.87 -11.68
CA GLY A 178 9.64 27.51 -12.15
C GLY A 178 9.42 27.45 -13.66
N THR A 179 9.09 26.27 -14.16
CA THR A 179 8.73 26.08 -15.57
C THR A 179 7.31 26.60 -15.87
N PHE A 180 7.01 26.88 -17.14
CA PHE A 180 5.62 27.18 -17.53
C PHE A 180 4.67 26.01 -17.23
N PHE A 181 5.18 24.78 -17.26
CA PHE A 181 4.43 23.61 -16.82
C PHE A 181 4.13 23.64 -15.32
N ASP A 182 5.06 24.09 -14.47
CA ASP A 182 4.80 24.24 -13.03
C ASP A 182 3.70 25.28 -12.76
N VAL A 183 3.66 26.37 -13.53
CA VAL A 183 2.59 27.37 -13.47
C VAL A 183 1.26 26.78 -13.94
N PHE A 184 1.26 26.05 -15.06
CA PHE A 184 0.08 25.36 -15.58
C PHE A 184 -0.47 24.36 -14.55
N LYS A 185 0.40 23.51 -14.00
CA LYS A 185 0.07 22.53 -12.98
C LYS A 185 -0.50 23.20 -11.72
N GLY A 186 0.12 24.28 -11.25
CA GLY A 186 -0.31 24.99 -10.04
C GLY A 186 -1.66 25.70 -10.18
N GLN A 187 -1.98 26.25 -11.36
CA GLN A 187 -3.21 27.02 -11.58
C GLN A 187 -4.37 26.18 -12.11
N LEU A 188 -4.07 25.16 -12.92
CA LEU A 188 -5.06 24.41 -13.69
C LEU A 188 -5.01 22.91 -13.44
N GLY A 189 -4.02 22.40 -12.69
CA GLY A 189 -3.90 20.98 -12.40
C GLY A 189 -5.08 20.42 -11.61
N GLU A 190 -5.74 21.23 -10.77
CA GLU A 190 -6.96 20.82 -10.04
C GLU A 190 -8.18 20.67 -10.94
N SER A 191 -8.21 21.39 -12.07
CA SER A 191 -9.27 21.29 -13.09
C SER A 191 -9.24 19.97 -13.86
N PHE A 192 -8.34 19.04 -13.54
CA PHE A 192 -8.31 17.72 -14.15
C PHE A 192 -8.47 16.62 -13.11
N ARG A 193 -9.27 15.62 -13.43
CA ARG A 193 -9.34 14.36 -12.68
C ARG A 193 -8.59 13.27 -13.44
N LEU A 194 -7.87 12.44 -12.69
CA LEU A 194 -7.38 11.17 -13.21
C LEU A 194 -8.55 10.18 -13.25
N SER A 195 -8.95 9.75 -14.43
CA SER A 195 -9.96 8.72 -14.63
C SER A 195 -9.32 7.49 -15.28
N THR A 196 -9.92 6.33 -15.06
CA THR A 196 -9.51 5.10 -15.75
C THR A 196 -10.46 4.86 -16.92
N GLY A 197 -9.89 4.84 -18.12
CA GLY A 197 -10.60 4.53 -19.34
C GLY A 197 -11.11 3.09 -19.37
N LYS A 198 -12.01 2.79 -20.30
CA LYS A 198 -12.60 1.45 -20.48
C LYS A 198 -11.54 0.36 -20.73
N ASP A 199 -10.42 0.76 -21.33
CA ASP A 199 -9.30 -0.12 -21.67
C ASP A 199 -8.27 -0.25 -20.52
N GLY A 200 -8.56 0.33 -19.34
CA GLY A 200 -7.66 0.36 -18.19
C GLY A 200 -6.53 1.39 -18.30
N SER A 201 -6.54 2.23 -19.34
CA SER A 201 -5.60 3.33 -19.50
C SER A 201 -5.97 4.52 -18.62
N ASP A 202 -4.99 5.14 -17.98
CA ASP A 202 -5.20 6.39 -17.25
C ASP A 202 -5.47 7.55 -18.23
N LEU A 203 -6.52 8.33 -17.99
CA LEU A 203 -6.99 9.45 -18.80
C LEU A 203 -7.19 10.69 -17.92
N LEU A 204 -7.08 11.87 -18.54
CA LEU A 204 -7.41 13.13 -17.90
C LEU A 204 -8.80 13.58 -18.32
N GLU A 205 -9.61 13.91 -17.33
CA GLU A 205 -10.97 14.42 -17.49
C GLU A 205 -11.04 15.85 -16.96
N PRO A 206 -11.25 16.86 -17.82
CA PRO A 206 -11.43 18.24 -17.40
C PRO A 206 -12.68 18.41 -16.52
N LEU A 207 -12.58 19.22 -15.47
CA LEU A 207 -13.61 19.51 -14.50
C LEU A 207 -14.00 20.98 -14.49
N ASP A 208 -15.25 21.26 -14.16
CA ASP A 208 -15.75 22.59 -13.87
C ASP A 208 -15.38 23.05 -12.45
N GLY A 209 -15.75 24.28 -12.08
CA GLY A 209 -15.53 24.83 -10.73
C GLY A 209 -16.32 24.11 -9.61
N GLN A 210 -17.24 23.20 -9.96
CA GLN A 210 -18.00 22.37 -9.02
C GLN A 210 -17.46 20.93 -8.95
N GLY A 211 -16.38 20.62 -9.68
CA GLY A 211 -15.77 19.29 -9.74
C GLY A 211 -16.54 18.28 -10.60
N GLN A 212 -17.47 18.74 -11.44
CA GLN A 212 -18.15 17.91 -12.43
C GLN A 212 -17.37 17.88 -13.74
N PRO A 213 -17.44 16.80 -14.52
CA PRO A 213 -16.84 16.76 -15.85
C PRO A 213 -17.36 17.91 -16.71
N LEU A 214 -16.45 18.67 -17.32
CA LEU A 214 -16.83 19.70 -18.30
C LEU A 214 -17.50 19.02 -19.50
N LEU A 215 -18.58 19.62 -20.00
CA LEU A 215 -19.27 19.16 -21.19
C LEU A 215 -18.87 20.04 -22.37
N GLY A 216 -18.59 19.42 -23.51
CA GLY A 216 -18.40 20.11 -24.78
C GLY A 216 -19.73 20.63 -25.35
N ASP A 217 -19.63 21.34 -26.48
CA ASP A 217 -20.78 21.96 -27.15
C ASP A 217 -21.82 20.93 -27.64
N ASP A 218 -21.41 19.67 -27.81
CA ASP A 218 -22.24 18.54 -28.22
C ASP A 218 -22.92 17.82 -27.03
N GLY A 219 -22.69 18.30 -25.80
CA GLY A 219 -23.22 17.71 -24.56
C GLY A 219 -22.49 16.43 -24.12
N ARG A 220 -21.35 16.09 -24.73
CA ARG A 220 -20.49 14.98 -24.27
C ARG A 220 -19.41 15.49 -23.32
N PRO A 221 -18.81 14.62 -22.46
CA PRO A 221 -17.68 15.00 -21.65
C PRO A 221 -16.56 15.53 -22.55
N MET A 222 -16.11 16.74 -22.26
CA MET A 222 -15.08 17.43 -23.02
C MET A 222 -13.75 16.69 -22.87
N THR A 223 -13.02 16.57 -23.97
CA THR A 223 -11.71 15.93 -23.95
C THR A 223 -10.64 16.89 -23.43
N THR A 224 -9.53 16.35 -22.94
CA THR A 224 -8.39 17.17 -22.51
C THR A 224 -7.84 18.04 -23.64
N ALA A 225 -7.83 17.55 -24.88
CA ALA A 225 -7.36 18.30 -26.04
C ALA A 225 -8.24 19.53 -26.31
N GLU A 226 -9.57 19.36 -26.33
CA GLU A 226 -10.53 20.45 -26.52
C GLU A 226 -10.43 21.52 -25.43
N PHE A 227 -10.26 21.10 -24.16
CA PHE A 227 -10.04 22.04 -23.06
C PHE A 227 -8.77 22.89 -23.27
N LEU A 228 -7.67 22.25 -23.67
CA LEU A 228 -6.40 22.95 -23.89
C LEU A 228 -6.45 23.89 -25.10
N ASP A 229 -7.21 23.53 -26.14
CA ASP A 229 -7.45 24.41 -27.29
C ASP A 229 -8.27 25.66 -26.92
N GLN A 230 -9.28 25.53 -26.05
CA GLN A 230 -9.97 26.69 -25.48
C GLN A 230 -9.04 27.53 -24.61
N LEU A 231 -8.18 26.88 -23.82
CA LEU A 231 -7.25 27.53 -22.92
C LEU A 231 -6.17 28.33 -23.68
N ARG A 232 -5.77 27.88 -24.87
CA ARG A 232 -4.86 28.61 -25.77
C ARG A 232 -5.41 29.97 -26.19
N LEU A 233 -6.73 30.09 -26.37
CA LEU A 233 -7.41 31.34 -26.70
C LEU A 233 -7.76 32.17 -25.45
N HIS A 234 -7.53 31.63 -24.25
CA HIS A 234 -7.90 32.28 -23.01
C HIS A 234 -7.02 33.52 -22.75
N PRO A 235 -7.61 34.69 -22.45
CA PRO A 235 -6.87 35.95 -22.31
C PRO A 235 -5.82 35.90 -21.19
N VAL A 236 -6.05 35.07 -20.15
CA VAL A 236 -5.16 34.94 -19.00
C VAL A 236 -4.21 33.75 -19.12
N TYR A 237 -4.58 32.66 -19.81
CA TYR A 237 -3.81 31.40 -19.79
C TYR A 237 -3.16 31.05 -21.12
N GLY A 238 -3.54 31.75 -22.20
CA GLY A 238 -2.96 31.53 -23.53
C GLY A 238 -1.44 31.77 -23.58
N PHE A 239 -0.88 32.56 -22.66
CA PHE A 239 0.57 32.79 -22.59
C PHE A 239 1.37 31.51 -22.26
N LEU A 240 0.73 30.50 -21.67
CA LEU A 240 1.37 29.22 -21.35
C LEU A 240 1.68 28.40 -22.61
N PHE A 241 1.07 28.75 -23.74
CA PHE A 241 1.21 28.04 -25.01
C PHE A 241 2.02 28.86 -26.02
N GLN A 242 2.61 28.14 -26.98
CA GLN A 242 3.26 28.77 -28.12
C GLN A 242 2.17 29.40 -28.99
N GLN A 243 2.31 30.69 -29.30
CA GLN A 243 1.36 31.36 -30.19
C GLN A 243 1.65 30.89 -31.61
N ARG A 244 0.70 30.18 -32.21
CA ARG A 244 0.77 29.79 -33.62
C ARG A 244 0.42 30.98 -34.50
N GLY A 245 1.35 31.92 -34.60
CA GLY A 245 1.28 33.09 -35.48
C GLY A 245 2.23 32.93 -36.67
N ALA A 246 1.75 33.30 -37.85
CA ALA A 246 2.44 33.23 -39.15
C ALA A 246 3.93 33.63 -39.09
N MET A 247 4.80 32.79 -39.67
CA MET A 247 6.26 32.96 -39.71
C MET A 247 6.93 33.12 -38.34
N GLY A 248 7.33 32.00 -37.74
CA GLY A 248 8.10 32.05 -36.50
C GLY A 248 8.60 30.69 -36.03
N SER A 249 9.04 29.83 -36.95
CA SER A 249 9.90 28.70 -36.57
C SER A 249 11.27 29.27 -36.16
N ALA A 250 11.39 29.65 -34.89
CA ALA A 250 12.66 29.98 -34.27
C ALA A 250 12.92 28.96 -33.16
N ASN A 251 13.08 27.69 -33.56
CA ASN A 251 13.85 26.70 -32.82
C ASN A 251 14.38 25.67 -33.83
N GLY A 252 15.52 26.01 -34.44
CA GLY A 252 16.23 25.17 -35.39
C GLY A 252 17.56 25.81 -35.77
N MET A 253 18.63 25.36 -35.12
CA MET A 253 20.02 25.65 -35.44
C MET A 253 20.29 25.43 -36.94
N GLY A 254 20.80 26.43 -37.65
CA GLY A 254 21.17 26.28 -39.07
C GLY A 254 21.65 27.59 -39.69
N ALA A 255 22.97 27.79 -39.71
CA ALA A 255 23.60 28.84 -40.48
C ALA A 255 23.26 28.69 -41.97
N ALA A 256 22.57 29.69 -42.53
CA ALA A 256 22.59 29.98 -43.95
C ALA A 256 22.23 31.46 -44.14
N ALA A 257 23.25 32.26 -44.44
CA ALA A 257 23.06 33.55 -45.06
C ALA A 257 22.44 33.32 -46.45
N ALA A 258 21.30 33.96 -46.73
CA ALA A 258 20.89 34.21 -48.10
C ALA A 258 20.04 35.49 -48.17
N PRO A 259 20.16 36.24 -49.29
CA PRO A 259 19.97 37.68 -49.33
C PRO A 259 18.59 38.06 -49.88
N ALA A 260 18.39 39.37 -50.03
CA ALA A 260 17.22 40.07 -50.57
C ALA A 260 16.21 40.43 -49.46
N GLY A 261 15.90 41.70 -49.22
CA GLY A 261 15.87 42.81 -50.16
C GLY A 261 14.43 43.27 -50.26
N GLY A 262 14.17 44.47 -49.72
CA GLY A 262 12.95 45.22 -49.98
C GLY A 262 11.76 44.88 -49.07
N PHE A 263 11.35 45.91 -48.32
CA PHE A 263 10.08 46.10 -47.61
C PHE A 263 10.11 45.91 -46.08
N GLY A 264 10.17 47.07 -45.41
CA GLY A 264 9.64 47.27 -44.06
C GLY A 264 10.46 46.61 -42.94
N GLU A 265 11.73 46.99 -42.83
CA GLU A 265 12.52 46.63 -41.65
C GLU A 265 11.84 47.21 -40.41
N VAL A 266 11.37 46.34 -39.52
CA VAL A 266 10.88 46.72 -38.20
C VAL A 266 12.10 47.22 -37.43
N LEU A 267 12.27 48.55 -37.38
CA LEU A 267 13.39 49.19 -36.68
C LEU A 267 13.45 48.67 -35.24
N ASN A 268 14.52 47.94 -34.92
CA ASN A 268 14.77 47.47 -33.57
C ASN A 268 15.62 48.53 -32.83
N PRO A 269 15.03 49.35 -31.93
CA PRO A 269 15.71 50.48 -31.31
C PRO A 269 16.86 50.07 -30.39
N HIS A 270 16.98 48.78 -30.06
CA HIS A 270 18.05 48.22 -29.22
C HIS A 270 19.29 47.81 -30.02
N SER A 271 19.19 47.79 -31.35
CA SER A 271 20.30 47.43 -32.25
C SER A 271 21.02 48.64 -32.86
N MET A 272 20.50 49.85 -32.64
CA MET A 272 21.05 51.09 -33.21
C MET A 272 22.00 51.79 -32.24
N SER A 273 23.06 52.37 -32.78
CA SER A 273 23.92 53.28 -32.02
C SER A 273 23.17 54.58 -31.70
N ALA A 274 23.57 55.28 -30.63
CA ALA A 274 22.96 56.55 -30.24
C ALA A 274 22.94 57.60 -31.37
N SER A 275 23.95 57.60 -32.25
CA SER A 275 24.02 58.44 -33.44
C SER A 275 22.96 58.12 -34.49
N GLU A 276 22.59 56.85 -34.63
CA GLU A 276 21.59 56.40 -35.60
C GLU A 276 20.16 56.68 -35.11
N LEU A 277 19.91 56.52 -33.80
CA LEU A 277 18.66 56.95 -33.17
C LEU A 277 18.45 58.47 -33.31
N TYR A 278 19.50 59.26 -33.10
CA TYR A 278 19.44 60.72 -33.28
C TYR A 278 19.08 61.09 -34.72
N ARG A 279 19.70 60.45 -35.72
CA ARG A 279 19.38 60.71 -37.14
C ARG A 279 17.94 60.28 -37.50
N ALA A 280 17.47 59.15 -36.98
CA ALA A 280 16.09 58.68 -37.21
C ALA A 280 15.04 59.65 -36.64
N GLY A 281 15.34 60.30 -35.50
CA GLY A 281 14.43 61.28 -34.86
C GLY A 281 14.13 62.52 -35.70
N PHE A 282 15.03 62.96 -36.58
CA PHE A 282 14.83 64.15 -37.42
C PHE A 282 14.14 63.88 -38.76
N VAL A 283 14.11 62.62 -39.23
CA VAL A 283 13.46 62.25 -40.49
C VAL A 283 11.93 62.14 -40.34
N GLY A 284 11.43 61.87 -39.12
CA GLY A 284 10.00 61.70 -38.83
C GLY A 284 9.17 62.99 -38.70
N ALA A 285 9.80 64.16 -38.52
CA ALA A 285 9.10 65.42 -38.22
C ALA A 285 8.85 66.33 -39.45
N GLY A 286 8.87 65.77 -40.67
CA GLY A 286 8.84 66.54 -41.92
C GLY A 286 7.57 66.46 -42.77
N ARG A 287 6.48 65.82 -42.31
CA ARG A 287 5.22 65.72 -43.09
C ARG A 287 4.02 66.31 -42.36
N SER A 288 4.05 67.62 -42.15
CA SER A 288 2.80 68.42 -42.13
C SER A 288 3.00 69.70 -42.94
N SER A 289 2.57 69.70 -44.20
CA SER A 289 2.23 70.92 -44.93
C SER A 289 1.42 70.62 -46.18
N ARG A 290 0.13 70.97 -46.11
CA ARG A 290 -0.75 71.51 -47.17
C ARG A 290 -0.76 70.80 -48.53
N ARG A 291 -1.93 70.26 -48.90
CA ARG A 291 -2.87 70.92 -49.81
C ARG A 291 -4.24 70.32 -49.68
#